data_AF-A0A3A5KK67-F1
#
_entry.id   AF-A0A3A5KK67-F1
#
_cell.length_a   1.000
_cell.length_b   1.000
_cell.length_c   1.000
_cell.angle_alpha   90.00
_cell.angle_beta   90.00
_cell.angle_gamma   90.00
#
_symmetry.space_group_name_H-M   'P 1'
#
loop_
_entity.id
_entity.type
_entity.pdbx_description
1 polymer ?
#
loop_
_entity_poly.entity_id
_entity_poly.type
_entity_poly.pdbx_seq_one_letter_code
_entity_poly.pdbx_strand_id
1 'polypeptide(L)'
;MAMTPSLYSISALAVELNRDRRTIAAALDRVTADGVVTGGHRAWYLRTALKALKAEPPKQFDPADGPLAAMLDRLDSWQEVHSTEAKPVRLDEMADLIGEPAASVLTWLRAGCPYVERGDFETGAGFMLRPSWVIDWLVSASILARKTGDAVSAAKLQL
;
A
#
# COMPACT_ATOMS: atom_id res chain seq x y z
N MET A 1 -18.60 40.80 -6.24
CA MET A 1 -18.02 40.23 -7.49
C MET A 1 -17.50 38.85 -7.15
N ALA A 2 -18.10 37.79 -7.68
CA ALA A 2 -17.58 36.44 -7.52
C ALA A 2 -16.33 36.32 -8.39
N MET A 3 -15.17 36.00 -7.80
CA MET A 3 -13.96 35.72 -8.57
C MET A 3 -14.17 34.42 -9.33
N THR A 4 -14.26 34.50 -10.65
CA THR A 4 -14.28 33.31 -11.51
C THR A 4 -12.98 32.55 -11.27
N PRO A 5 -13.02 31.23 -11.00
CA PRO A 5 -11.81 30.47 -10.75
C PRO A 5 -10.94 30.46 -12.00
N SER A 6 -9.70 30.95 -11.88
CA SER A 6 -8.72 30.98 -12.98
C SER A 6 -7.99 29.65 -13.12
N LEU A 7 -7.74 29.23 -14.36
CA LEU A 7 -6.90 28.08 -14.69
C LEU A 7 -5.44 28.52 -14.82
N TYR A 8 -4.54 27.75 -14.23
CA TYR A 8 -3.10 28.03 -14.23
C TYR A 8 -2.33 26.84 -14.82
N SER A 9 -1.37 27.12 -15.70
CA SER A 9 -0.38 26.13 -16.14
C SER A 9 0.64 25.86 -15.03
N ILE A 10 1.44 24.79 -15.16
CA ILE A 10 2.53 24.49 -14.20
C ILE A 10 3.46 25.68 -14.00
N SER A 11 3.85 26.38 -15.07
CA SER A 11 4.73 27.55 -14.98
C SER A 11 4.07 28.71 -14.27
N ALA A 12 2.78 28.96 -14.52
CA ALA A 12 2.03 30.00 -13.84
C ALA A 12 1.85 29.69 -12.34
N LEU A 13 1.59 28.43 -12.00
CA LEU A 13 1.50 27.97 -10.61
C LEU A 13 2.85 28.08 -9.87
N ALA A 14 3.96 27.80 -10.54
CA ALA A 14 5.30 27.94 -9.95
C ALA A 14 5.58 29.39 -9.53
N VAL A 15 5.18 30.36 -10.36
CA VAL A 15 5.28 31.78 -10.05
C VAL A 15 4.29 32.17 -8.94
N GLU A 16 3.01 31.84 -9.11
CA GLU A 16 1.93 32.20 -8.18
C GLU A 16 2.17 31.66 -6.76
N LEU A 17 2.67 30.43 -6.65
CA LEU A 17 2.91 29.75 -5.37
C LEU A 17 4.34 29.95 -4.84
N ASN A 18 5.21 30.65 -5.59
CA ASN A 18 6.64 30.79 -5.31
C ASN A 18 7.32 29.44 -4.99
N ARG A 19 7.13 28.47 -5.89
CA ARG A 19 7.65 27.10 -5.75
C ARG A 19 8.37 26.65 -7.01
N ASP A 20 9.32 25.74 -6.85
CA ASP A 20 10.04 25.17 -7.99
C ASP A 20 9.08 24.45 -8.95
N ARG A 21 9.32 24.65 -10.25
CA ARG A 21 8.47 24.11 -11.31
C ARG A 21 8.42 22.58 -11.30
N ARG A 22 9.53 21.90 -10.95
CA ARG A 22 9.58 20.43 -10.88
C ARG A 22 8.77 19.93 -9.69
N THR A 23 8.78 20.64 -8.57
CA THR A 23 7.91 20.33 -7.42
C THR A 23 6.44 20.41 -7.80
N ILE A 24 6.03 21.49 -8.48
CA ILE A 24 4.64 21.64 -8.97
C ILE A 24 4.30 20.53 -9.97
N ALA A 25 5.20 20.24 -10.92
CA ALA A 25 5.00 19.21 -11.92
C ALA A 25 4.87 17.81 -11.28
N ALA A 26 5.73 17.47 -10.33
CA ALA A 26 5.69 16.20 -9.62
C ALA A 26 4.40 16.03 -8.81
N ALA A 27 3.94 17.08 -8.13
CA ALA A 27 2.68 17.05 -7.39
C ALA A 27 1.46 16.87 -8.31
N LEU A 28 1.51 17.39 -9.53
CA LEU A 28 0.40 17.37 -10.48
C LEU A 28 0.46 16.24 -11.52
N ASP A 29 1.52 15.44 -11.54
CA ASP A 29 1.77 14.43 -12.59
C ASP A 29 0.59 13.44 -12.76
N ARG A 30 -0.01 13.04 -11.64
CA ARG A 30 -1.15 12.12 -11.59
C ARG A 30 -2.50 12.80 -11.32
N VAL A 31 -2.55 14.14 -11.32
CA VAL A 31 -3.77 14.90 -11.08
C VAL A 31 -4.39 15.30 -12.42
N THR A 32 -5.59 14.82 -12.70
CA THR A 32 -6.33 15.19 -13.91
C THR A 32 -6.43 16.71 -14.01
N ALA A 33 -6.14 17.24 -15.21
CA ALA A 33 -6.23 18.68 -15.46
C ALA A 33 -7.68 19.16 -15.34
N ASP A 34 -7.87 20.31 -14.70
CA ASP A 34 -9.19 20.95 -14.61
C ASP A 34 -9.61 21.57 -15.95
N GLY A 35 -8.64 21.79 -16.84
CA GLY A 35 -8.87 22.25 -18.20
C GLY A 35 -7.57 22.49 -18.97
N VAL A 36 -7.66 23.32 -20.00
CA VAL A 36 -6.53 23.77 -20.81
C VAL A 36 -6.49 25.28 -20.86
N VAL A 37 -5.30 25.87 -20.78
CA VAL A 37 -5.10 27.31 -21.01
C VAL A 37 -4.97 27.61 -22.50
N THR A 38 -5.13 28.88 -22.87
CA THR A 38 -4.84 29.39 -24.22
C THR A 38 -3.41 29.01 -24.61
N GLY A 39 -3.27 28.11 -25.60
CA GLY A 39 -2.00 27.46 -25.94
C GLY A 39 -2.02 25.93 -25.83
N GLY A 40 -3.13 25.33 -25.35
CA GLY A 40 -3.36 23.88 -25.38
C GLY A 40 -2.67 23.09 -24.26
N HIS A 41 -2.01 23.77 -23.32
CA HIS A 41 -1.37 23.12 -22.18
C HIS A 41 -2.37 22.78 -21.08
N ARG A 42 -2.18 21.61 -20.44
CA ARG A 42 -2.91 21.20 -19.24
C ARG A 42 -2.81 22.28 -18.15
N ALA A 43 -3.93 22.55 -17.50
CA ALA A 43 -4.05 23.56 -16.47
C ALA A 43 -4.94 23.09 -15.31
N TRP A 44 -4.69 23.67 -14.14
CA TRP A 44 -5.38 23.33 -12.90
C TRP A 44 -5.84 24.60 -12.20
N TYR A 45 -6.92 24.49 -11.43
CA TYR A 45 -7.29 25.53 -10.49
C TYR A 45 -6.28 25.57 -9.34
N LEU A 46 -6.07 26.77 -8.77
CA LEU A 46 -5.17 26.95 -7.63
C LEU A 46 -5.53 26.03 -6.44
N ARG A 47 -6.82 25.80 -6.19
CA ARG A 47 -7.31 24.86 -5.17
C ARG A 47 -6.85 23.41 -5.42
N THR A 48 -6.84 22.98 -6.68
CA THR A 48 -6.45 21.63 -7.08
C THR A 48 -4.95 21.45 -6.89
N ALA A 49 -4.16 22.45 -7.29
CA ALA A 49 -2.72 22.48 -7.07
C ALA A 49 -2.35 22.48 -5.58
N LEU A 50 -3.01 23.30 -4.76
CA LEU A 50 -2.77 23.34 -3.31
C LEU A 50 -3.16 22.02 -2.63
N LYS A 51 -4.24 21.36 -3.07
CA LYS A 51 -4.62 20.04 -2.56
C LYS A 51 -3.56 19.00 -2.92
N ALA A 52 -3.06 19.01 -4.16
CA ALA A 52 -2.03 18.09 -4.62
C ALA A 52 -0.69 18.28 -3.89
N LEU A 53 -0.30 19.53 -3.60
CA LEU A 53 0.93 19.85 -2.88
C LEU A 53 0.92 19.50 -1.39
N LYS A 54 -0.28 19.40 -0.79
CA LYS A 54 -0.45 18.95 0.59
C LYS A 54 -0.49 17.44 0.73
N ALA A 55 -0.71 16.71 -0.37
CA ALA A 55 -0.62 15.26 -0.35
C ALA A 55 0.86 14.86 -0.27
N GLU A 56 1.20 13.93 0.64
CA GLU A 56 2.54 13.34 0.63
C GLU A 56 2.79 12.70 -0.74
N PRO A 57 3.96 12.93 -1.37
CA PRO A 57 4.27 12.27 -2.62
C PRO A 57 4.24 10.76 -2.37
N PRO A 58 3.57 9.97 -3.23
CA PRO A 58 3.59 8.52 -3.09
C PRO A 58 5.05 8.08 -3.14
N LYS A 59 5.54 7.42 -2.07
CA LYS A 59 6.90 6.88 -2.02
C LYS A 59 7.12 6.07 -3.30
N GLN A 60 8.12 6.46 -4.11
CA GLN A 60 8.50 5.68 -5.30
C GLN A 60 8.80 4.25 -4.85
N PHE A 61 8.15 3.30 -5.50
CA PHE A 61 8.32 1.89 -5.26
C PHE A 61 9.56 1.40 -6.01
N ASP A 62 10.52 0.83 -5.29
CA ASP A 62 11.59 0.06 -5.90
C ASP A 62 11.04 -1.33 -6.25
N PRO A 63 11.14 -1.80 -7.52
CA PRO A 63 10.83 -3.17 -7.87
C PRO A 63 11.54 -4.23 -7.02
N ALA A 64 12.72 -3.90 -6.47
CA ALA A 64 13.46 -4.74 -5.53
C ALA A 64 12.77 -4.88 -4.15
N ASP A 65 11.82 -3.99 -3.81
CA ASP A 65 11.02 -4.06 -2.58
C ASP A 65 9.62 -4.66 -2.82
N GLY A 66 9.45 -5.37 -3.94
CA GLY A 66 8.17 -5.91 -4.39
C GLY A 66 7.80 -7.28 -3.84
N PRO A 67 6.51 -7.69 -3.95
CA PRO A 67 6.09 -9.03 -3.54
C PRO A 67 6.84 -10.13 -4.31
N LEU A 68 7.18 -9.84 -5.57
CA LEU A 68 8.00 -10.74 -6.40
C LEU A 68 9.45 -10.82 -5.94
N ALA A 69 10.05 -9.74 -5.46
CA ALA A 69 11.41 -9.76 -4.92
C ALA A 69 11.46 -10.58 -3.62
N ALA A 70 10.49 -10.38 -2.71
CA ALA A 70 10.36 -11.19 -1.50
C ALA A 70 10.17 -12.69 -1.82
N MET A 71 9.43 -13.01 -2.89
CA MET A 71 9.27 -14.39 -3.36
C MET A 71 10.55 -14.97 -3.97
N LEU A 72 11.36 -14.16 -4.66
CA LEU A 72 12.65 -14.59 -5.22
C LEU A 72 13.68 -14.87 -4.14
N ASP A 73 13.82 -13.97 -3.15
CA ASP A 73 14.69 -14.20 -1.98
C ASP A 73 14.31 -15.51 -1.27
N ARG A 74 13.01 -15.80 -1.19
CA ARG A 74 12.52 -17.05 -0.62
C ARG A 74 12.85 -18.27 -1.48
N LEU A 75 12.76 -18.15 -2.80
CA LEU A 75 13.17 -19.21 -3.71
C LEU A 75 14.66 -19.50 -3.55
N ASP A 76 15.49 -18.49 -3.30
CA ASP A 76 16.93 -18.68 -3.07
C ASP A 76 17.22 -19.31 -1.70
N SER A 77 16.40 -19.03 -0.69
CA SER A 77 16.54 -19.56 0.69
C SER A 77 15.58 -20.71 1.04
N TRP A 78 14.96 -21.37 0.05
CA TRP A 78 13.85 -22.30 0.31
C TRP A 78 14.25 -23.48 1.20
N GLN A 79 15.48 -23.97 1.11
CA GLN A 79 15.94 -25.06 1.97
C GLN A 79 16.02 -24.63 3.44
N GLU A 80 16.41 -23.39 3.75
CA GLU A 80 16.51 -22.90 5.14
C GLU A 80 15.12 -22.71 5.77
N VAL A 81 14.20 -22.18 4.96
CA VAL A 81 12.79 -22.02 5.31
C VAL A 81 12.14 -23.37 5.64
N HIS A 82 12.51 -24.43 4.91
CA HIS A 82 11.92 -25.76 5.05
C HIS A 82 12.75 -26.74 5.89
N SER A 83 14.02 -26.44 6.19
CA SER A 83 14.87 -27.26 7.07
C SER A 83 14.57 -27.03 8.54
N THR A 84 14.00 -25.87 8.87
CA THR A 84 13.48 -25.58 10.20
C THR A 84 12.08 -26.21 10.28
N GLU A 85 11.94 -27.36 10.95
CA GLU A 85 10.65 -27.94 11.33
C GLU A 85 9.93 -27.05 12.35
N ALA A 86 9.59 -25.81 11.97
CA ALA A 86 8.71 -24.98 12.78
C ALA A 86 7.37 -25.72 12.87
N LYS A 87 7.09 -26.25 14.07
CA LYS A 87 5.84 -26.94 14.36
C LYS A 87 4.68 -25.99 14.04
N PRO A 88 3.59 -26.49 13.42
CA PRO A 88 2.37 -25.70 13.31
C PRO A 88 1.95 -25.20 14.69
N VAL A 89 1.65 -23.91 14.79
CA VAL A 89 1.23 -23.23 16.02
C VAL A 89 -0.26 -22.93 15.95
N ARG A 90 -0.86 -22.74 17.11
CA ARG A 90 -2.26 -22.29 17.17
C ARG A 90 -2.41 -20.85 16.69
N LEU A 91 -3.64 -20.44 16.40
CA LEU A 91 -3.93 -19.06 15.99
C LEU A 91 -3.51 -18.02 17.04
N ASP A 92 -3.76 -18.27 18.32
CA ASP A 92 -3.39 -17.36 19.40
C ASP A 92 -1.87 -17.30 19.61
N GLU A 93 -1.20 -18.44 19.58
CA GLU A 93 0.26 -18.52 19.60
C GLU A 93 0.89 -17.79 18.40
N MET A 94 0.27 -17.90 17.21
CA MET A 94 0.70 -17.16 16.04
C MET A 94 0.54 -15.65 16.23
N ALA A 95 -0.60 -15.22 16.78
CA ALA A 95 -0.89 -13.83 17.07
C ALA A 95 0.16 -13.23 18.03
N ASP A 96 0.47 -13.97 19.11
CA ASP A 96 1.51 -13.60 20.07
C ASP A 96 2.90 -13.51 19.41
N LEU A 97 3.23 -14.46 18.52
CA LEU A 97 4.53 -14.52 17.85
C LEU A 97 4.82 -13.27 17.01
N ILE A 98 3.81 -12.73 16.33
CA ILE A 98 3.96 -11.55 15.45
C ILE A 98 3.52 -10.25 16.12
N GLY A 99 3.04 -10.31 17.36
CA GLY A 99 2.58 -9.14 18.11
C GLY A 99 1.26 -8.55 17.59
N GLU A 100 0.38 -9.38 17.05
CA GLU A 100 -0.90 -8.96 16.45
C GLU A 100 -2.09 -9.56 17.19
N PRO A 101 -3.26 -8.89 17.20
CA PRO A 101 -4.49 -9.48 17.70
C PRO A 101 -4.86 -10.77 16.95
N ALA A 102 -5.35 -11.77 17.68
CA ALA A 102 -5.91 -13.00 17.09
C ALA A 102 -7.01 -12.72 16.04
N ALA A 103 -7.77 -11.63 16.23
CA ALA A 103 -8.79 -11.18 15.27
C ALA A 103 -8.18 -10.72 13.93
N SER A 104 -6.98 -10.12 13.93
CA SER A 104 -6.24 -9.76 12.71
C SER A 104 -5.86 -11.02 11.95
N VAL A 105 -5.25 -11.98 12.65
CA VAL A 105 -4.85 -13.26 12.06
C VAL A 105 -6.05 -13.99 11.47
N LEU A 106 -7.18 -14.05 12.20
CA LEU A 106 -8.42 -14.65 11.69
C LEU A 106 -8.97 -13.92 10.45
N THR A 107 -8.84 -12.60 10.39
CA THR A 107 -9.21 -11.80 9.21
C THR A 107 -8.37 -12.17 8.00
N TRP A 108 -7.07 -12.37 8.19
CA TRP A 108 -6.17 -12.80 7.12
C TRP A 108 -6.50 -14.22 6.63
N LEU A 109 -6.82 -15.14 7.53
CA LEU A 109 -7.26 -16.49 7.14
C LEU A 109 -8.53 -16.45 6.29
N ARG A 110 -9.51 -15.61 6.64
CA ARG A 110 -10.72 -15.38 5.84
C ARG A 110 -10.41 -14.75 4.48
N ALA A 111 -9.38 -13.91 4.41
CA ALA A 111 -8.92 -13.26 3.18
C ALA A 111 -8.06 -14.17 2.29
N GLY A 112 -7.87 -15.44 2.68
CA GLY A 112 -7.13 -16.41 1.90
C GLY A 112 -5.64 -16.48 2.23
N CYS A 113 -5.23 -16.09 3.45
CA CYS A 113 -3.93 -16.47 3.99
C CYS A 113 -3.78 -17.99 3.86
N PRO A 114 -2.91 -18.46 2.96
CA PRO A 114 -2.93 -19.84 2.54
C PRO A 114 -2.41 -20.75 3.66
N TYR A 115 -2.72 -22.04 3.51
CA TYR A 115 -2.15 -23.13 4.29
C TYR A 115 -2.63 -23.27 5.74
N VAL A 116 -3.94 -23.19 5.91
CA VAL A 116 -4.64 -23.71 7.08
C VAL A 116 -4.78 -25.23 6.97
N GLU A 117 -4.42 -25.98 8.00
CA GLU A 117 -4.62 -27.44 8.00
C GLU A 117 -6.05 -27.82 8.44
N ARG A 118 -6.65 -27.07 9.37
CA ARG A 118 -8.02 -27.23 9.90
C ARG A 118 -8.38 -26.01 10.74
N GLY A 119 -9.67 -25.68 10.92
CA GLY A 119 -10.11 -24.62 11.84
C GLY A 119 -11.50 -24.08 11.52
N ASP A 120 -12.07 -23.33 12.45
CA ASP A 120 -13.37 -22.66 12.32
C ASP A 120 -13.17 -21.19 11.93
N PHE A 121 -13.67 -20.80 10.76
CA PHE A 121 -13.56 -19.44 10.26
C PHE A 121 -14.44 -18.42 11.00
N GLU A 122 -15.45 -18.83 11.76
CA GLU A 122 -16.26 -17.94 12.59
C GLU A 122 -15.51 -17.58 13.87
N THR A 123 -14.99 -18.59 14.57
CA THR A 123 -14.45 -18.45 15.93
C THR A 123 -12.92 -18.38 15.99
N GLY A 124 -12.22 -18.84 14.95
CA GLY A 124 -10.77 -19.03 14.93
C GLY A 124 -10.30 -20.31 15.64
N ALA A 125 -11.22 -21.10 16.19
CA ALA A 125 -10.87 -22.29 16.95
C ALA A 125 -10.30 -23.40 16.05
N GLY A 126 -9.27 -24.09 16.54
CA GLY A 126 -8.69 -25.26 15.88
C GLY A 126 -7.71 -24.97 14.75
N PHE A 127 -7.46 -23.70 14.40
CA PHE A 127 -6.43 -23.34 13.42
C PHE A 127 -5.03 -23.78 13.85
N MET A 128 -4.37 -24.51 12.96
CA MET A 128 -2.95 -24.85 13.02
C MET A 128 -2.25 -24.18 11.84
N LEU A 129 -1.31 -23.28 12.14
CA LEU A 129 -0.69 -22.37 11.19
C LEU A 129 0.81 -22.61 11.15
N ARG A 130 1.41 -22.53 9.96
CA ARG A 130 2.86 -22.51 9.84
C ARG A 130 3.35 -21.06 9.89
N PRO A 131 4.19 -20.68 10.87
CA PRO A 131 4.61 -19.29 11.03
C PRO A 131 5.23 -18.68 9.77
N SER A 132 6.12 -19.43 9.10
CA SER A 132 6.78 -18.95 7.89
C SER A 132 5.77 -18.52 6.83
N TRP A 133 4.70 -19.29 6.62
CA TRP A 133 3.69 -19.02 5.61
C TRP A 133 2.81 -17.81 5.92
N VAL A 134 2.42 -17.64 7.18
CA VAL A 134 1.64 -16.46 7.60
C VAL A 134 2.48 -15.19 7.43
N ILE A 135 3.77 -15.24 7.80
CA ILE A 135 4.69 -14.11 7.64
C ILE A 135 4.86 -13.74 6.16
N ASP A 136 5.03 -14.71 5.26
CA ASP A 136 5.18 -14.38 3.83
C ASP A 136 3.93 -13.76 3.23
N TRP A 137 2.77 -14.29 3.61
CA TRP A 137 1.50 -13.75 3.16
C TRP A 137 1.36 -12.30 3.63
N LEU A 138 1.68 -12.03 4.90
CA LEU A 138 1.64 -10.70 5.49
C LEU A 138 2.58 -9.75 4.74
N VAL A 139 3.84 -10.13 4.53
CA VAL A 139 4.82 -9.33 3.78
C VAL A 139 4.31 -9.02 2.37
N SER A 140 3.82 -10.04 1.66
CA SER A 140 3.32 -9.89 0.28
C SER A 140 2.11 -8.96 0.21
N ALA A 141 1.15 -9.13 1.12
CA ALA A 141 -0.07 -8.34 1.20
C ALA A 141 0.24 -6.88 1.59
N SER A 142 1.12 -6.64 2.56
CA SER A 142 1.53 -5.30 2.99
C SER A 142 2.27 -4.55 1.88
N ILE A 143 3.15 -5.22 1.14
CA ILE A 143 3.81 -4.61 -0.03
C ILE A 143 2.78 -4.26 -1.11
N LEU A 144 1.82 -5.15 -1.39
CA LEU A 144 0.78 -4.89 -2.39
C LEU A 144 -0.14 -3.73 -1.98
N ALA A 145 -0.55 -3.68 -0.71
CA ALA A 145 -1.31 -2.58 -0.14
C ALA A 145 -0.58 -1.25 -0.30
N ARG A 146 0.71 -1.21 0.06
CA ARG A 146 1.56 -0.02 -0.12
C ARG A 146 1.72 0.38 -1.59
N LYS A 147 1.87 -0.58 -2.50
CA LYS A 147 2.03 -0.33 -3.94
C LYS A 147 0.76 0.24 -4.58
N THR A 148 -0.40 -0.26 -4.20
CA THR A 148 -1.69 0.19 -4.72
C THR A 148 -2.11 1.54 -4.15
N GLY A 149 -1.61 1.89 -2.95
CA GLY A 149 -2.04 3.09 -2.22
C GLY A 149 -3.49 2.99 -1.74
N ASP A 150 -4.09 1.80 -1.78
CA ASP A 150 -5.47 1.55 -1.36
C ASP A 150 -5.53 1.38 0.16
N ALA A 151 -5.45 2.51 0.86
CA ALA A 151 -5.51 2.57 2.32
C ALA A 151 -6.82 1.99 2.88
N VAL A 152 -7.92 2.01 2.12
CA VAL A 152 -9.21 1.47 2.55
C VAL A 152 -9.17 -0.05 2.59
N SER A 153 -8.65 -0.67 1.54
CA SER A 153 -8.50 -2.13 1.49
C SER A 153 -7.44 -2.62 2.47
N ALA A 154 -6.33 -1.89 2.64
CA ALA A 154 -5.31 -2.18 3.63
C ALA A 154 -5.88 -2.20 5.07
N ALA A 155 -6.63 -1.15 5.44
CA ALA A 155 -7.25 -1.07 6.76
C ALA A 155 -8.27 -2.19 7.00
N LYS A 156 -9.04 -2.59 5.98
CA LYS A 156 -9.97 -3.75 6.08
C LYS A 156 -9.24 -5.07 6.32
N LEU A 157 -8.04 -5.21 5.77
CA LEU A 157 -7.18 -6.36 5.97
C LEU A 157 -6.32 -6.25 7.24
N GLN A 158 -6.40 -5.14 7.98
CA GLN A 158 -5.60 -4.91 9.18
C GLN A 158 -4.08 -4.97 8.88
N LEU A 159 -3.68 -4.29 7.79
CA LEU A 159 -2.30 -4.14 7.30
C LEU A 159 -1.80 -2.70 7.42
#